data_AF-A0A9E3EF38-F1
#
_entry.id   AF-A0A9E3EF38-F1
#
_cell.length_a   1.000
_cell.length_b   1.000
_cell.length_c   1.000
_cell.angle_alpha   90.00
_cell.angle_beta   90.00
_cell.angle_gamma   90.00
#
_symmetry.space_group_name_H-M   'P 1'
#
loop_
_entity.id
_entity.type
_entity.pdbx_description
1 polymer ?
#
loop_
_entity_poly.entity_id
_entity_poly.type
_entity_poly.pdbx_seq_one_letter_code
_entity_poly.pdbx_strand_id
1 'polypeptide(L)' 'IDRARLEAWARVVGWETLLNRAGTTFRKLPDQEKEGLREGKAIALMLDQPSMIKRPVLDLQGKILVGFDPKAYGAELG' A
#
# COMPACT_ATOMS: atom_id res chain seq x y z
N ILE A 1 -4.84 -4.70 -9.11
CA ILE A 1 -4.46 -3.29 -9.35
C ILE A 1 -3.28 -3.30 -10.30
N ASP A 2 -3.19 -2.34 -11.21
CA ASP A 2 -2.06 -2.23 -12.13
C ASP A 2 -0.90 -1.44 -11.51
N ARG A 3 0.27 -1.54 -12.14
CA ARG A 3 1.51 -0.87 -11.71
C ARG A 3 1.36 0.64 -11.67
N ALA A 4 0.81 1.25 -12.70
CA ALA A 4 0.75 2.71 -12.83
C ALA A 4 -0.09 3.32 -11.71
N ARG A 5 -1.24 2.69 -11.39
CA ARG A 5 -2.06 3.12 -10.26
C ARG A 5 -1.35 2.97 -8.92
N LEU A 6 -0.66 1.86 -8.69
CA LEU A 6 0.06 1.63 -7.44
C LEU A 6 1.24 2.60 -7.27
N GLU A 7 1.97 2.88 -8.34
CA GLU A 7 3.03 3.90 -8.38
C GLU A 7 2.46 5.30 -8.13
N ALA A 8 1.31 5.65 -8.74
CA ALA A 8 0.65 6.93 -8.50
C ALA A 8 0.28 7.10 -7.02
N TRP A 9 -0.28 6.07 -6.39
CA TRP A 9 -0.57 6.11 -4.96
C TRP A 9 0.70 6.19 -4.11
N ALA A 10 1.74 5.43 -4.47
CA ALA A 10 3.01 5.44 -3.74
C ALA A 10 3.68 6.82 -3.77
N ARG A 11 3.53 7.59 -4.85
CA ARG A 11 4.00 8.98 -4.93
C ARG A 11 3.28 9.92 -3.96
N VAL A 12 2.01 9.65 -3.63
CA VAL A 12 1.21 10.52 -2.74
C VAL A 12 1.43 10.17 -1.27
N VAL A 13 1.38 8.89 -0.92
CA VAL A 13 1.38 8.43 0.49
C VAL A 13 2.61 7.62 0.90
N GLY A 14 3.51 7.33 -0.03
CA GLY A 14 4.63 6.40 0.16
C GLY A 14 4.22 4.94 0.00
N TRP A 15 5.09 4.15 -0.64
CA TRP A 15 4.91 2.71 -0.80
C TRP A 15 4.81 1.97 0.55
N GLU A 16 5.45 2.49 1.60
CA GLU A 16 5.43 1.91 2.95
C GLU A 16 4.03 1.96 3.57
N THR A 17 3.30 3.04 3.29
CA THR A 17 1.92 3.22 3.75
C THR A 17 1.00 2.21 3.08
N LEU A 18 1.19 1.96 1.79
CA LEU A 18 0.44 1.00 0.98
C LEU A 18 0.75 -0.45 1.35
N LEU A 19 1.98 -0.76 1.75
CA LEU A 19 2.41 -2.10 2.09
C LEU A 19 1.88 -2.56 3.46
N ASN A 20 1.17 -3.68 3.49
CA ASN A 20 0.69 -4.34 4.69
C ASN A 20 1.79 -5.21 5.33
N ARG A 21 2.73 -4.57 6.03
CA ARG A 21 3.80 -5.26 6.78
C ARG A 21 3.27 -6.17 7.91
N ALA A 22 2.08 -5.88 8.44
CA ALA A 22 1.45 -6.69 9.47
C ALA A 22 0.72 -7.93 8.93
N GLY A 23 0.45 -7.97 7.61
CA GLY A 23 -0.27 -9.04 6.95
C GLY A 23 0.52 -10.36 6.91
N THR A 24 -0.21 -11.47 6.95
CA THR A 24 0.39 -12.82 6.87
C THR A 24 1.16 -13.03 5.58
N THR A 25 0.70 -12.46 4.46
CA THR A 25 1.40 -12.55 3.17
C THR A 25 2.80 -11.95 3.23
N PHE A 26 2.97 -10.74 3.80
CA PHE A 26 4.29 -10.13 3.97
C PHE A 26 5.15 -10.91 4.99
N ARG A 27 4.55 -11.37 6.09
CA ARG A 27 5.27 -12.14 7.12
C ARG A 27 5.82 -13.46 6.59
N LYS A 28 5.11 -14.11 5.67
CA LYS A 28 5.52 -15.36 5.01
C LYS A 28 6.64 -15.17 3.97
N LEU A 29 7.00 -13.94 3.61
CA LEU A 29 8.13 -13.72 2.70
C LEU A 29 9.44 -14.23 3.32
N PRO A 30 10.33 -14.81 2.51
CA PRO A 30 11.71 -15.08 2.91
C PRO A 30 12.40 -13.80 3.38
N ASP A 31 13.36 -13.90 4.31
CA ASP A 31 14.05 -12.72 4.84
C ASP A 31 14.82 -11.96 3.74
N GLN A 32 15.38 -12.67 2.75
CA GLN A 32 16.01 -12.08 1.56
C GLN A 32 15.05 -11.17 0.77
N GLU A 33 13.75 -11.46 0.81
CA GLU A 33 12.72 -10.64 0.15
C GLU A 33 12.32 -9.42 0.97
N LYS A 34 12.48 -9.49 2.30
CA LYS A 34 12.26 -8.38 3.23
C LYS A 34 13.48 -7.46 3.33
N GLU A 35 14.68 -7.98 3.16
CA GLU A 35 15.93 -7.21 3.18
C GLU A 35 16.03 -6.27 1.98
N GLY A 36 16.55 -5.06 2.23
CA GLY A 36 16.75 -4.05 1.18
C GLY A 36 15.45 -3.60 0.50
N LEU A 37 14.31 -3.75 1.18
CA LEU A 37 13.01 -3.39 0.61
C LEU A 37 12.96 -1.87 0.30
N ARG A 38 12.84 -1.57 -0.99
CA ARG A 38 12.70 -0.22 -1.55
C ARG A 38 11.46 -0.17 -2.43
N GLU A 39 11.05 1.04 -2.83
CA GLU A 39 9.84 1.29 -3.62
C GLU A 39 9.66 0.32 -4.79
N GLY A 40 10.66 0.19 -5.67
CA GLY A 40 10.56 -0.69 -6.85
C GLY A 40 10.30 -2.16 -6.49
N LYS A 41 11.01 -2.69 -5.47
CA LYS A 41 10.83 -4.06 -4.98
C LYS A 41 9.47 -4.23 -4.30
N ALA A 42 9.07 -3.27 -3.46
CA ALA A 42 7.79 -3.31 -2.77
C ALA A 42 6.60 -3.25 -3.74
N ILE A 43 6.68 -2.41 -4.77
CA ILE A 43 5.66 -2.34 -5.83
C ILE A 43 5.59 -3.65 -6.60
N ALA A 44 6.73 -4.26 -6.96
CA ALA A 44 6.74 -5.57 -7.59
C ALA A 44 6.06 -6.64 -6.72
N LEU A 45 6.40 -6.71 -5.42
CA LEU A 45 5.79 -7.63 -4.47
C LEU A 45 4.28 -7.40 -4.29
N MET A 46 3.85 -6.14 -4.22
CA MET A 46 2.43 -5.79 -4.11
C MET A 46 1.63 -6.11 -5.39
N LEU A 47 2.26 -6.05 -6.56
CA LEU A 47 1.64 -6.46 -7.83
C LEU A 47 1.55 -7.98 -7.96
N ASP A 48 2.61 -8.69 -7.57
CA ASP A 48 2.67 -10.15 -7.55
C ASP A 48 1.66 -10.73 -6.54
N GLN A 49 1.59 -10.12 -5.35
CA GLN A 49 0.71 -10.54 -4.27
C GLN A 49 -0.15 -9.37 -3.75
N PRO A 50 -1.30 -9.06 -4.41
CA PRO A 50 -2.16 -7.92 -4.07
C PRO A 50 -2.78 -7.94 -2.66
N SER A 51 -2.68 -9.04 -1.91
CA SER A 51 -3.06 -9.10 -0.50
C SER A 51 -2.04 -8.39 0.42
N MET A 52 -0.84 -8.11 -0.08
CA MET A 52 0.14 -7.27 0.62
C MET A 52 -0.20 -5.78 0.55
N ILE A 53 -1.21 -5.37 -0.22
CA ILE A 53 -1.65 -3.98 -0.26
C ILE A 53 -2.66 -3.79 0.89
N LYS A 54 -2.43 -2.79 1.75
CA LYS A 54 -3.41 -2.41 2.79
C LYS A 54 -4.73 -2.02 2.12
N ARG A 55 -5.84 -2.46 2.71
CA ARG A 55 -7.19 -2.16 2.23
C ARG A 55 -8.03 -1.60 3.37
N PRO A 56 -9.04 -0.76 3.08
CA PRO A 56 -9.34 -0.15 1.77
C PRO A 56 -8.26 0.84 1.28
N VAL A 57 -8.24 1.15 -0.01
CA VAL A 57 -7.52 2.32 -0.55
C VAL A 57 -8.54 3.18 -1.27
N LEU A 58 -8.72 4.41 -0.80
CA LEU A 58 -9.62 5.40 -1.40
C LEU A 58 -8.80 6.46 -2.11
N ASP A 59 -9.24 6.79 -3.33
CA ASP A 59 -8.71 7.89 -4.13
C ASP A 59 -9.78 8.98 -4.20
N LEU A 60 -9.51 10.09 -3.52
CA LEU A 60 -10.38 11.27 -3.43
C LEU A 60 -9.78 12.40 -4.27
N GLN A 61 -9.69 12.18 -5.59
CA GLN A 61 -9.22 13.17 -6.58
C GLN A 61 -7.85 13.78 -6.24
N GLY A 62 -6.88 12.93 -5.91
CA GLY A 62 -5.51 13.35 -5.57
C GLY A 62 -5.16 13.24 -4.09
N LYS A 63 -6.14 12.98 -3.23
CA LYS A 63 -5.89 12.55 -1.84
C LYS A 63 -6.10 11.06 -1.71
N ILE A 64 -5.06 10.34 -1.28
CA ILE A 64 -5.13 8.89 -1.11
C ILE A 64 -5.26 8.57 0.38
N LEU A 65 -6.32 7.84 0.74
CA LEU A 65 -6.50 7.28 2.08
C LEU A 65 -6.21 5.78 2.02
N VAL A 66 -5.35 5.30 2.92
CA VAL A 66 -4.95 3.89 2.98
C VAL A 66 -5.34 3.30 4.33
N GLY A 67 -6.06 2.19 4.28
CA GLY A 67 -6.70 1.59 5.45
C GLY A 67 -7.99 2.32 5.83
N PHE A 68 -8.58 1.87 6.93
CA PHE A 68 -9.73 2.51 7.53
C PHE A 68 -9.30 3.25 8.79
N ASP A 69 -9.37 4.57 8.76
CA ASP A 69 -9.24 5.43 9.93
C ASP A 69 -10.49 6.31 10.05
N PRO A 70 -11.32 6.13 11.10
CA PRO A 70 -12.58 6.84 11.22
C PRO A 70 -12.43 8.37 11.22
N LYS A 71 -11.33 8.91 11.77
CA LYS A 71 -11.10 10.35 11.82
C LYS A 71 -10.75 10.90 10.45
N ALA A 72 -9.86 10.23 9.73
CA ALA A 72 -9.50 10.60 8.36
C ALA A 72 -10.72 10.49 7.43
N TYR A 73 -11.54 9.46 7.59
CA TYR A 73 -12.76 9.31 6.78
C TYR A 73 -13.77 10.40 7.12
N GLY A 74 -13.99 10.71 8.40
CA GLY A 74 -14.91 11.77 8.82
C GLY A 74 -14.49 13.17 8.35
N ALA A 75 -13.18 13.44 8.25
CA ALA A 75 -12.68 14.72 7.76
C ALA A 75 -12.81 14.89 6.24
N GLU A 76 -12.77 13.80 5.46
CA GLU A 76 -12.77 13.86 3.99
C GLU A 76 -14.11 13.49 3.34
N LEU A 77 -14.97 12.77 4.05
CA LEU A 77 -16.27 12.28 3.53
C LEU A 77 -17.48 12.85 4.29
N GLY A 78 -17.25 13.60 5.36
CA GLY A 78 -18.29 14.29 6.13
C GLY A 78 -18.49 15.72 5.66
#